data_AF-A0A2K5ZR26-F1
#
_entry.id   AF-A0A2K5ZR26-F1
#
_cell.length_a   1.000
_cell.length_b   1.000
_cell.length_c   1.000
_cell.angle_alpha   90.00
_cell.angle_beta   90.00
_cell.angle_gamma   90.00
#
_symmetry.space_group_name_H-M   'P 1'
#
loop_
_entity.id
_entity.type
_entity.pdbx_description
1 polymer ?
#
loop_
_entity_poly.entity_id
_entity_poly.type
_entity_poly.pdbx_seq_one_letter_code
_entity_poly.pdbx_strand_id
1 'polypeptide(L)'
;DAVDFAERHGYIKGTLKYVIHYPGRSAPLAKVVFRDPYRFKKQTELFIAAEGIHTGQFVYCGKTAQLNIDNMLPVGPMTEGTIVCCLKEKPGDRGKLARASGNYVTVISSANRAVVGVVAGGGRTDKPILKAGRAYYKYKAKRNCWPRHPFEGGNPQHIGKPSIIRRDAPAGCKVGLTAAHPTGLLRGTKTVQEKES
;
A
#
# COMPACT_ATOMS: atom_id res chain seq x y z
N ASP A 1 -12.29 -6.73 -13.95
CA ASP A 1 -11.45 -5.87 -14.80
C ASP A 1 -10.62 -6.73 -15.73
N ALA A 2 -11.01 -6.77 -17.00
CA ALA A 2 -10.22 -7.43 -18.02
C ALA A 2 -9.03 -6.53 -18.34
N VAL A 3 -7.84 -7.11 -18.25
CA VAL A 3 -6.63 -6.46 -18.75
C VAL A 3 -6.77 -6.29 -20.24
N ASP A 4 -6.71 -5.05 -20.73
CA ASP A 4 -6.83 -4.72 -22.14
C ASP A 4 -5.76 -5.42 -22.98
N PHE A 5 -6.12 -5.78 -24.21
CA PHE A 5 -5.22 -6.44 -25.16
C PHE A 5 -3.90 -5.67 -25.34
N ALA A 6 -4.01 -4.33 -25.38
CA ALA A 6 -2.88 -3.41 -25.50
C ALA A 6 -1.87 -3.57 -24.35
N GLU A 7 -2.32 -3.77 -23.11
CA GLU A 7 -1.41 -3.94 -21.97
C GLU A 7 -0.74 -5.33 -21.93
N ARG A 8 -1.38 -6.36 -22.50
CA ARG A 8 -0.83 -7.74 -22.52
C ARG A 8 0.26 -7.93 -23.57
N HIS A 9 0.05 -7.35 -24.76
CA HIS A 9 0.94 -7.57 -25.91
C HIS A 9 1.82 -6.36 -26.22
N GLY A 10 1.42 -5.16 -25.83
CA GLY A 10 2.12 -3.92 -26.08
C GLY A 10 2.21 -3.04 -24.84
N TYR A 11 2.05 -1.73 -25.04
CA TYR A 11 1.88 -0.74 -23.98
C TYR A 11 0.78 0.26 -24.36
N ILE A 12 0.16 0.86 -23.34
CA ILE A 12 -0.68 2.04 -23.48
C ILE A 12 0.00 3.24 -22.83
N LYS A 13 -0.08 4.39 -23.50
CA LYS A 13 0.51 5.65 -23.05
C LYS A 13 -0.54 6.52 -22.38
N GLY A 14 -0.30 6.87 -21.12
CA GLY A 14 -1.07 7.83 -20.34
C GLY A 14 -0.32 9.14 -20.18
N THR A 15 -1.04 10.25 -20.08
CA THR A 15 -0.47 11.54 -19.69
C THR A 15 -0.91 11.88 -18.28
N LEU A 16 0.04 12.13 -17.38
CA LEU A 16 -0.29 12.59 -16.04
C LEU A 16 -0.78 14.03 -16.08
N LYS A 17 -1.99 14.26 -15.57
CA LYS A 17 -2.58 15.59 -15.52
C LYS A 17 -2.32 16.29 -14.20
N TYR A 18 -2.55 15.60 -13.09
CA TYR A 18 -2.39 16.19 -11.76
C TYR A 18 -2.02 15.12 -10.74
N VAL A 19 -1.21 15.50 -9.76
CA VAL A 19 -1.03 14.74 -8.51
C VAL A 19 -1.94 15.36 -7.46
N ILE A 20 -2.82 14.57 -6.87
CA ILE A 20 -3.86 15.02 -5.94
C ILE A 20 -3.69 14.38 -4.56
N HIS A 21 -4.05 15.12 -3.52
CA HIS A 21 -4.20 14.57 -2.17
C HIS A 21 -5.62 14.05 -1.98
N TYR A 22 -5.77 12.79 -1.58
CA TYR A 22 -7.07 12.20 -1.26
C TYR A 22 -7.24 12.09 0.27
N PRO A 23 -8.29 12.67 0.88
CA PRO A 23 -8.52 12.58 2.32
C PRO A 23 -8.51 11.13 2.82
N GLY A 24 -7.85 10.91 3.95
CA GLY A 24 -7.70 9.57 4.55
C GLY A 24 -6.59 8.71 3.94
N ARG A 25 -6.01 9.09 2.80
CA ARG A 25 -4.76 8.52 2.27
C ARG A 25 -3.56 9.35 2.70
N SER A 26 -2.45 8.66 2.95
CA SER A 26 -1.15 9.31 3.14
C SER A 26 -0.36 9.41 1.83
N ALA A 27 -0.52 8.43 0.94
CA ALA A 27 0.07 8.48 -0.40
C ALA A 27 -0.78 9.38 -1.32
N PRO A 28 -0.15 10.24 -2.14
CA PRO A 28 -0.85 11.01 -3.16
C PRO A 28 -1.35 10.10 -4.31
N LEU A 29 -2.33 10.57 -5.05
CA LEU A 29 -2.85 9.90 -6.23
C LEU A 29 -2.46 10.65 -7.50
N ALA A 30 -2.10 9.92 -8.54
CA ALA A 30 -1.82 10.44 -9.87
C ALA A 30 -3.07 10.29 -10.75
N LYS A 31 -3.58 11.41 -11.28
CA LYS A 31 -4.67 11.42 -12.26
C LYS A 31 -4.07 11.30 -13.66
N VAL A 32 -4.13 10.10 -14.21
CA VAL A 32 -3.56 9.76 -15.53
C VAL A 32 -4.68 9.67 -16.55
N VAL A 33 -4.48 10.28 -17.71
CA VAL A 33 -5.43 10.27 -18.81
C VAL A 33 -4.88 9.42 -19.94
N PHE A 34 -5.58 8.34 -20.25
CA PHE A 34 -5.32 7.45 -21.38
C PHE A 34 -6.27 7.77 -22.54
N ARG A 35 -5.84 7.40 -23.75
CA ARG A 35 -6.72 7.33 -24.91
C ARG A 35 -7.33 5.93 -24.94
N ASP A 36 -8.65 5.87 -25.08
CA ASP A 36 -9.35 4.59 -25.21
C ASP A 36 -8.90 3.90 -26.52
N PRO A 37 -8.50 2.62 -26.48
CA PRO A 37 -8.01 1.91 -27.67
C PRO A 37 -9.13 1.56 -28.66
N TYR A 38 -10.39 1.50 -28.22
CA TYR A 38 -11.51 1.07 -29.05
C TYR A 38 -12.46 2.21 -29.43
N ARG A 39 -12.52 3.29 -28.64
CA ARG A 39 -13.45 4.41 -28.84
C ARG A 39 -12.73 5.74 -28.88
N PHE A 40 -13.31 6.75 -29.54
CA PHE A 40 -12.79 8.13 -29.47
C PHE A 40 -13.18 8.79 -28.14
N LYS A 41 -12.56 8.32 -27.05
CA LYS A 41 -12.79 8.79 -25.68
C LYS A 41 -11.46 8.87 -24.94
N LYS A 42 -11.38 9.81 -23.99
CA LYS A 42 -10.29 9.86 -23.01
C LYS A 42 -10.75 9.15 -21.74
N GLN A 43 -10.01 8.12 -21.32
CA GLN A 43 -10.25 7.45 -20.04
C GLN A 43 -9.36 8.08 -18.98
N THR A 44 -9.94 8.42 -17.84
CA THR A 44 -9.19 9.00 -16.72
C THR A 44 -9.15 8.03 -15.58
N GLU A 45 -7.95 7.69 -15.13
CA GLU A 45 -7.73 6.74 -14.05
C GLU A 45 -6.91 7.37 -12.93
N LEU A 46 -7.10 6.85 -11.72
CA LEU A 46 -6.40 7.28 -10.51
C LEU A 46 -5.41 6.19 -10.11
N PHE A 47 -4.12 6.49 -10.26
CA PHE A 47 -3.02 5.65 -9.78
C PHE A 47 -2.54 6.13 -8.43
N ILE A 48 -1.82 5.27 -7.73
CA ILE A 48 -0.98 5.71 -6.63
C ILE A 48 0.28 6.28 -7.27
N ALA A 49 0.66 7.49 -6.86
CA ALA A 49 1.86 8.12 -7.39
C ALA A 49 3.12 7.44 -6.83
N ALA A 50 4.05 7.09 -7.73
CA ALA A 50 5.43 6.78 -7.34
C ALA A 50 6.20 8.06 -6.98
N GLU A 51 7.26 7.96 -6.18
CA GLU A 51 8.16 9.09 -5.92
C GLU A 51 8.84 9.57 -7.20
N GLY A 52 9.00 10.89 -7.34
CA GLY A 52 9.62 11.51 -8.51
C GLY A 52 8.68 11.78 -9.69
N ILE A 53 7.41 11.40 -9.58
CA ILE A 53 6.40 11.65 -10.62
C ILE A 53 6.06 13.15 -10.73
N HIS A 54 5.89 13.65 -11.96
CA HIS A 54 5.55 15.06 -12.20
C HIS A 54 4.42 15.25 -13.24
N THR A 55 3.75 16.40 -13.17
CA THR A 55 2.67 16.76 -14.10
C THR A 55 3.18 16.86 -15.53
N GLY A 56 2.43 16.28 -16.47
CA GLY A 56 2.81 16.23 -17.89
C GLY A 56 3.65 15.01 -18.27
N GLN A 57 4.18 14.27 -17.29
CA GLN A 57 4.92 13.04 -17.52
C GLN A 57 4.05 12.00 -18.24
N PHE A 58 4.69 11.22 -19.11
CA PHE A 58 4.06 10.07 -19.73
C PHE A 58 4.28 8.82 -18.89
N VAL A 59 3.19 8.10 -18.65
CA VAL A 59 3.16 6.83 -17.94
C VAL A 59 2.86 5.75 -18.95
N TYR A 60 3.67 4.69 -18.97
CA TYR A 60 3.51 3.57 -19.90
C TYR A 60 3.08 2.33 -19.14
N CYS A 61 1.96 1.74 -19.56
CA CYS A 61 1.39 0.54 -18.94
C CYS A 61 1.37 -0.60 -19.96
N GLY A 62 2.10 -1.69 -19.70
CA GLY A 62 2.04 -2.91 -20.51
C GLY A 62 3.31 -3.74 -20.54
N LYS A 63 3.30 -4.83 -21.30
CA LYS A 63 4.40 -5.79 -21.40
C LYS A 63 5.66 -5.21 -22.04
N THR A 64 5.53 -4.34 -23.03
CA THR A 64 6.65 -3.75 -23.77
C THR A 64 7.03 -2.35 -23.30
N ALA A 65 6.49 -1.91 -22.15
CA ALA A 65 6.87 -0.65 -21.54
C ALA A 65 8.32 -0.71 -21.01
N GLN A 66 9.05 0.40 -21.15
CA GLN A 66 10.40 0.53 -20.61
C GLN A 66 10.39 0.59 -19.08
N LEU A 67 11.48 0.15 -18.45
CA LEU A 67 11.66 0.17 -17.00
C LEU A 67 12.04 1.58 -16.55
N ASN A 68 11.04 2.44 -16.42
CA ASN A 68 11.17 3.79 -15.90
C ASN A 68 10.23 3.96 -14.70
N ILE A 69 10.54 4.92 -13.83
CA ILE A 69 9.72 5.25 -12.66
C ILE A 69 8.28 5.53 -13.09
N ASP A 70 7.33 4.97 -12.33
CA ASP A 70 5.89 5.05 -12.51
C ASP A 70 5.31 4.25 -13.69
N ASN A 71 6.14 3.63 -14.54
CA ASN A 71 5.62 2.70 -15.54
C ASN A 71 5.08 1.42 -14.87
N MET A 72 4.00 0.88 -15.44
CA MET A 72 3.40 -0.38 -15.01
C MET A 72 3.75 -1.48 -16.00
N LEU A 73 4.56 -2.44 -15.57
CA LEU A 73 4.97 -3.58 -16.38
C LEU A 73 4.89 -4.89 -15.58
N PRO A 74 4.77 -6.05 -16.25
CA PRO A 74 4.93 -7.34 -15.61
C PRO A 74 6.29 -7.41 -14.90
N VAL A 75 6.35 -8.08 -13.76
CA VAL A 75 7.56 -8.23 -12.96
C VAL A 75 8.54 -9.23 -13.60
N GLY A 76 8.04 -10.19 -14.38
CA GLY A 76 8.86 -11.20 -15.05
C GLY A 76 10.05 -10.65 -15.85
N PRO A 77 9.88 -9.61 -16.71
CA PRO A 77 11.00 -8.99 -17.43
C PRO A 77 11.85 -7.99 -16.61
N MET A 78 11.50 -7.69 -15.36
CA MET A 78 12.29 -6.78 -14.54
C MET A 78 13.56 -7.48 -14.04
N THR A 79 14.64 -6.72 -13.86
CA THR A 79 15.83 -7.25 -13.18
C THR A 79 15.53 -7.52 -11.71
N GLU A 80 16.06 -8.61 -11.18
CA GLU A 80 15.97 -8.90 -9.75
C GLU A 80 16.56 -7.75 -8.93
N GLY A 81 15.99 -7.52 -7.74
CA GLY A 81 16.35 -6.37 -6.90
C GLY A 81 15.64 -5.06 -7.29
N THR A 82 14.90 -5.02 -8.42
CA THR A 82 14.11 -3.84 -8.79
C THR A 82 13.09 -3.51 -7.70
N ILE A 83 12.97 -2.23 -7.37
CA ILE A 83 12.02 -1.71 -6.39
C ILE A 83 10.72 -1.38 -7.11
N VAL A 84 9.62 -1.97 -6.62
CA VAL A 84 8.28 -1.77 -7.19
C VAL A 84 7.24 -1.48 -6.11
N CYS A 85 6.13 -0.89 -6.49
CA CYS A 85 4.97 -0.66 -5.66
C CYS A 85 3.67 -1.08 -6.37
N CYS A 86 2.56 -1.08 -5.64
CA CYS A 86 1.25 -1.43 -6.18
C CYS A 86 1.19 -2.81 -6.87
N LEU A 87 1.99 -3.77 -6.39
CA LEU A 87 2.07 -5.12 -6.94
C LEU A 87 0.70 -5.81 -6.86
N LYS A 88 0.36 -6.52 -7.94
CA LYS A 88 -0.84 -7.38 -8.00
C LYS A 88 -0.55 -8.72 -7.33
N GLU A 89 -1.47 -9.17 -6.49
CA GLU A 89 -1.42 -10.51 -5.91
C GLU A 89 -1.86 -11.56 -6.94
N LYS A 90 -2.94 -11.27 -7.69
CA LYS A 90 -3.41 -12.12 -8.79
C LYS A 90 -3.48 -11.32 -10.10
N PRO A 91 -3.26 -11.97 -11.26
CA PRO A 91 -3.51 -11.34 -12.56
C PRO A 91 -4.95 -10.80 -12.64
N GLY A 92 -5.11 -9.52 -12.98
CA GLY A 92 -6.42 -8.85 -13.07
C GLY A 92 -6.78 -7.95 -11.88
N ASP A 93 -6.08 -8.05 -10.75
CA ASP A 93 -6.27 -7.12 -9.62
C ASP A 93 -5.81 -5.69 -9.96
N ARG A 94 -6.34 -4.66 -9.29
CA ARG A 94 -5.88 -3.25 -9.44
C ARG A 94 -4.76 -2.84 -8.48
N GLY A 95 -3.82 -3.77 -8.24
CA GLY A 95 -2.73 -3.61 -7.26
C GLY A 95 -3.22 -3.73 -5.81
N LYS A 96 -2.60 -4.63 -5.04
CA LYS A 96 -3.01 -4.94 -3.64
C LYS A 96 -1.89 -4.73 -2.64
N LEU A 97 -0.65 -5.01 -3.03
CA LEU A 97 0.52 -4.97 -2.16
C LEU A 97 1.27 -3.64 -2.31
N ALA A 98 2.00 -3.24 -1.25
CA ALA A 98 2.78 -1.98 -1.18
C ALA A 98 2.06 -0.75 -1.76
N ARG A 99 0.96 -0.36 -1.12
CA ARG A 99 0.14 0.81 -1.48
C ARG A 99 0.21 1.95 -0.45
N ALA A 100 0.81 1.70 0.71
CA ALA A 100 0.98 2.71 1.75
C ALA A 100 2.14 3.65 1.37
N SER A 101 2.06 4.89 1.81
CA SER A 101 3.09 5.91 1.54
C SER A 101 4.46 5.48 2.04
N GLY A 102 5.48 5.53 1.18
CA GLY A 102 6.85 5.11 1.47
C GLY A 102 7.10 3.60 1.41
N ASN A 103 6.07 2.78 1.17
CA ASN A 103 6.26 1.33 1.05
C ASN A 103 6.72 0.96 -0.36
N TYR A 104 7.46 -0.16 -0.43
CA TYR A 104 7.88 -0.79 -1.67
C TYR A 104 7.99 -2.31 -1.47
N VAL A 105 8.18 -3.02 -2.58
CA VAL A 105 8.48 -4.44 -2.67
C VAL A 105 9.75 -4.58 -3.50
N THR A 106 10.64 -5.45 -3.07
CA THR A 106 11.81 -5.86 -3.86
C THR A 106 11.44 -7.07 -4.70
N VAL A 107 11.75 -7.00 -5.99
CA VAL A 107 11.52 -8.12 -6.91
C VAL A 107 12.54 -9.21 -6.67
N ILE A 108 12.06 -10.42 -6.36
CA ILE A 108 12.86 -11.66 -6.34
C ILE A 108 12.41 -12.52 -7.52
N SER A 109 11.14 -12.93 -7.54
CA SER A 109 10.51 -13.57 -8.70
C SER A 109 9.00 -13.38 -8.66
N SER A 110 8.40 -12.90 -9.76
CA SER A 110 6.95 -12.82 -9.91
C SER A 110 6.55 -12.61 -11.37
N ALA A 111 5.43 -13.18 -11.81
CA ALA A 111 4.86 -12.95 -13.13
C ALA A 111 3.83 -11.79 -13.15
N ASN A 112 3.46 -11.26 -11.99
CA ASN A 112 2.40 -10.26 -11.85
C ASN A 112 2.85 -8.85 -12.23
N ARG A 113 1.92 -7.93 -12.44
CA ARG A 113 2.23 -6.52 -12.73
C ARG A 113 2.48 -5.69 -11.48
N ALA A 114 3.41 -4.76 -11.59
CA ALA A 114 3.70 -3.77 -10.58
C ALA A 114 4.04 -2.42 -11.22
N VAL A 115 4.00 -1.37 -10.41
CA VAL A 115 4.46 -0.03 -10.78
C VAL A 115 5.91 0.08 -10.34
N VAL A 116 6.80 0.56 -11.20
CA VAL A 116 8.22 0.74 -10.85
C VAL A 116 8.39 1.93 -9.91
N GLY A 117 9.12 1.72 -8.81
CA GLY A 117 9.45 2.74 -7.82
C GLY A 117 8.76 2.55 -6.46
N VAL A 118 9.03 3.49 -5.56
CA VAL A 118 8.49 3.55 -4.20
C VAL A 118 7.21 4.39 -4.19
N VAL A 119 6.24 4.05 -3.33
CA VAL A 119 5.03 4.88 -3.17
C VAL A 119 5.39 6.25 -2.59
N ALA A 120 4.87 7.31 -3.21
CA ALA A 120 5.11 8.68 -2.76
C ALA A 120 4.60 9.01 -1.35
N GLY A 121 5.25 10.00 -0.74
CA GLY A 121 4.91 10.54 0.58
C GLY A 121 5.53 9.76 1.74
N GLY A 122 6.72 9.17 1.53
CA GLY A 122 7.50 8.53 2.58
C GLY A 122 7.86 9.47 3.75
N GLY A 123 8.35 8.91 4.85
CA GLY A 123 8.84 9.67 6.02
C GLY A 123 7.77 10.34 6.90
N ARG A 124 6.49 10.32 6.50
CA ARG A 124 5.39 10.93 7.26
C ARG A 124 5.20 10.33 8.66
N THR A 125 5.65 9.10 8.87
CA THR A 125 5.56 8.37 10.15
C THR A 125 6.66 8.74 11.13
N ASP A 126 7.78 9.28 10.63
CA ASP A 126 8.97 9.52 11.44
C ASP A 126 8.80 10.77 12.30
N LYS A 127 7.98 11.72 11.82
CA LYS A 127 7.59 12.90 12.58
C LYS A 127 6.57 12.55 13.68
N PRO A 128 6.89 12.75 14.97
CA PRO A 128 5.98 12.43 16.06
C PRO A 128 4.74 13.35 16.06
N ILE A 129 3.60 12.81 16.50
CA ILE A 129 2.36 13.57 16.70
C ILE A 129 2.38 14.15 18.12
N LEU A 130 2.70 15.44 18.22
CA LEU A 130 2.89 16.11 19.52
C LEU A 130 1.60 16.62 20.18
N LYS A 131 0.48 16.70 19.45
CA LYS A 131 -0.78 17.28 19.95
C LYS A 131 -1.95 16.34 19.67
N ALA A 132 -2.80 16.11 20.67
CA ALA A 132 -4.04 15.34 20.52
C ALA A 132 -4.96 15.90 19.42
N GLY A 133 -5.01 17.23 19.27
CA GLY A 133 -5.75 17.88 18.17
C GLY A 133 -5.27 17.49 16.76
N ARG A 134 -3.95 17.28 16.57
CA ARG A 134 -3.41 16.78 15.29
C ARG A 134 -3.81 15.33 15.04
N ALA A 135 -3.86 14.51 16.09
CA ALA A 135 -4.38 13.15 16.00
C ALA A 135 -5.88 13.15 15.63
N TYR A 136 -6.68 14.02 16.26
CA TYR A 136 -8.09 14.18 15.96
C TYR A 136 -8.35 14.41 14.46
N TYR A 137 -7.72 15.42 13.84
CA TYR A 137 -7.92 15.69 12.40
C TYR A 137 -7.41 14.54 11.51
N LYS A 138 -6.33 13.86 11.89
CA LYS A 138 -5.81 12.69 11.17
C LYS A 138 -6.83 11.54 11.17
N TYR A 139 -7.49 11.28 12.30
CA TYR A 139 -8.46 10.20 12.42
C TYR A 139 -9.87 10.61 11.98
N LYS A 140 -10.19 11.91 11.95
CA LYS A 140 -11.47 12.45 11.43
C LYS A 140 -11.72 12.09 9.97
N ALA A 141 -10.67 12.06 9.14
CA ALA A 141 -10.76 11.64 7.74
C ALA A 141 -10.76 10.12 7.54
N LYS A 142 -10.79 9.34 8.63
CA LYS A 142 -10.78 7.87 8.64
C LYS A 142 -11.98 7.37 9.45
N ARG A 143 -12.10 6.05 9.61
CA ARG A 143 -13.11 5.46 10.48
C ARG A 143 -12.97 5.98 11.91
N ASN A 144 -14.10 6.11 12.62
CA ASN A 144 -14.11 6.51 14.02
C ASN A 144 -13.37 5.46 14.87
N CYS A 145 -12.15 5.80 15.29
CA CYS A 145 -11.28 4.94 16.09
C CYS A 145 -10.39 5.74 17.06
N TRP A 146 -10.80 6.99 17.31
CA TRP A 146 -10.11 7.95 18.17
C TRP A 146 -11.14 8.89 18.82
N PRO A 147 -11.04 9.19 20.13
CA PRO A 147 -10.08 8.63 21.10
C PRO A 147 -10.35 7.14 21.36
N ARG A 148 -9.33 6.42 21.85
CA ARG A 148 -9.50 5.02 22.27
C ARG A 148 -9.59 4.98 23.79
N HIS A 149 -10.61 4.31 24.31
CA HIS A 149 -10.70 4.07 25.74
C HIS A 149 -9.78 2.90 26.15
N PRO A 150 -9.04 3.00 27.26
CA PRO A 150 -8.33 1.87 27.86
C PRO A 150 -9.32 0.76 28.27
N PHE A 151 -8.80 -0.43 28.59
CA PHE A 151 -9.62 -1.45 29.25
C PHE A 151 -10.19 -0.90 30.55
N GLU A 152 -11.49 -1.09 30.77
CA GLU A 152 -12.11 -0.85 32.07
C GLU A 152 -11.66 -1.93 33.05
N GLY A 153 -10.98 -1.52 34.11
CA GLY A 153 -10.56 -2.38 35.21
C GLY A 153 -11.25 -1.97 36.51
N GLY A 154 -11.12 -2.80 37.54
CA GLY A 154 -11.53 -2.46 38.90
C GLY A 154 -10.53 -1.54 39.60
N ASN A 155 -10.68 -1.39 40.91
CA ASN A 155 -9.71 -0.73 41.78
C ASN A 155 -8.85 -1.80 42.50
N PRO A 156 -7.50 -1.84 42.34
CA PRO A 156 -6.66 -0.97 41.51
C PRO A 156 -6.76 -1.28 40.01
N GLN A 157 -6.46 -0.33 39.13
CA GLN A 157 -6.52 -0.56 37.68
C GLN A 157 -5.50 -1.61 37.23
N HIS A 158 -5.98 -2.81 36.88
CA HIS A 158 -5.18 -3.90 36.33
C HIS A 158 -6.03 -4.76 35.39
N ILE A 159 -5.40 -5.58 34.55
CA ILE A 159 -6.10 -6.43 33.56
C ILE A 159 -6.81 -7.62 34.23
N GLY A 160 -6.33 -8.08 35.40
CA GLY A 160 -6.92 -9.16 36.20
C GLY A 160 -6.80 -10.57 35.61
N LYS A 161 -6.41 -10.70 34.35
CA LYS A 161 -6.21 -11.96 33.64
C LYS A 161 -5.02 -11.85 32.67
N PRO A 162 -4.46 -12.97 32.20
CA PRO A 162 -3.46 -12.95 31.14
C PRO A 162 -4.01 -12.21 29.91
N SER A 163 -3.21 -11.28 29.36
CA SER A 163 -3.60 -10.50 28.17
C SER A 163 -3.40 -11.27 26.86
N ILE A 164 -2.88 -12.49 26.91
CA ILE A 164 -2.67 -13.37 25.75
C ILE A 164 -3.92 -14.21 25.56
N ILE A 165 -4.55 -14.06 24.39
CA ILE A 165 -5.81 -14.76 24.08
C ILE A 165 -5.59 -15.75 22.94
N ARG A 166 -6.18 -16.94 23.04
CA ARG A 166 -6.11 -17.97 22.00
C ARG A 166 -6.79 -17.52 20.70
N ARG A 167 -6.35 -18.07 19.56
CA ARG A 167 -6.87 -17.72 18.22
C ARG A 167 -8.35 -18.10 18.05
N ASP A 168 -8.77 -19.18 18.69
CA ASP A 168 -10.11 -19.78 18.69
C ASP A 168 -11.08 -19.12 19.68
N ALA A 169 -10.63 -18.16 20.50
CA ALA A 169 -11.50 -17.45 21.43
C ALA A 169 -12.69 -16.77 20.70
N PRO A 170 -13.89 -16.74 21.31
CA PRO A 170 -15.08 -16.15 20.70
C PRO A 170 -14.96 -14.62 20.57
N ALA A 171 -15.82 -14.04 19.72
CA ALA A 171 -15.97 -12.60 19.61
C ALA A 171 -16.36 -12.01 20.98
N GLY A 172 -15.75 -10.89 21.38
CA GLY A 172 -15.93 -10.30 22.72
C GLY A 172 -14.88 -10.77 23.75
N CYS A 173 -14.37 -12.00 23.65
CA CYS A 173 -13.27 -12.47 24.48
C CYS A 173 -11.88 -12.23 23.86
N LYS A 174 -11.83 -12.00 22.54
CA LYS A 174 -10.61 -11.76 21.76
C LYS A 174 -10.11 -10.32 21.89
N VAL A 175 -9.73 -9.93 23.10
CA VAL A 175 -9.24 -8.58 23.42
C VAL A 175 -7.91 -8.69 24.17
N GLY A 176 -6.88 -8.00 23.67
CA GLY A 176 -5.50 -8.12 24.14
C GLY A 176 -4.53 -8.58 23.04
N LEU A 177 -3.46 -9.27 23.42
CA LEU A 177 -2.50 -9.89 22.51
C LEU A 177 -3.07 -11.21 21.97
N THR A 178 -3.62 -11.20 20.77
CA THR A 178 -4.26 -12.38 20.17
C THR A 178 -3.22 -13.29 19.52
N ALA A 179 -3.17 -14.56 19.93
CA ALA A 179 -2.28 -15.60 19.40
C ALA A 179 -0.80 -15.15 19.35
N ALA A 180 -0.37 -14.38 20.35
CA ALA A 180 1.01 -13.95 20.46
C ALA A 180 1.90 -15.15 20.79
N HIS A 181 2.96 -15.34 20.00
CA HIS A 181 3.97 -16.38 20.25
C HIS A 181 5.02 -15.86 21.25
N PRO A 182 5.75 -14.76 20.97
CA PRO A 182 6.54 -14.05 21.98
C PRO A 182 5.75 -12.89 22.63
N THR A 183 6.10 -12.56 23.87
CA THR A 183 5.67 -11.33 24.55
C THR A 183 6.87 -10.52 25.05
N GLY A 184 6.64 -9.25 25.39
CA GLY A 184 7.69 -8.32 25.80
C GLY A 184 8.35 -7.58 24.63
N LEU A 185 9.39 -6.81 24.93
CA LEU A 185 10.17 -6.11 23.93
C LEU A 185 11.02 -7.11 23.14
N LEU A 186 10.85 -7.15 21.82
CA LEU A 186 11.72 -7.94 20.94
C LEU A 186 13.15 -7.40 21.03
N ARG A 187 14.08 -8.24 21.53
CA ARG A 187 15.52 -7.94 21.61
C ARG A 187 16.27 -8.80 20.58
N GLY A 188 17.29 -8.26 19.92
CA GLY A 188 18.05 -8.90 18.85
C GLY A 188 17.66 -8.44 17.44
N THR A 189 18.37 -8.92 16.42
CA THR A 189 18.05 -8.68 15.01
C THR A 189 16.79 -9.42 14.61
N LYS A 190 15.85 -8.75 13.93
CA LYS A 190 14.62 -9.37 13.41
C LYS A 190 15.00 -10.47 12.41
N THR A 191 14.92 -11.73 12.80
CA THR A 191 14.88 -12.84 11.86
C THR A 191 13.51 -12.82 11.20
N VAL A 192 13.43 -12.33 9.96
CA VAL A 192 12.28 -12.66 9.12
C VAL A 192 12.37 -14.17 8.91
N GLN A 193 11.46 -14.95 9.51
CA GLN A 193 11.38 -16.36 9.19
C GLN A 193 10.99 -16.47 7.73
N GLU A 194 11.94 -16.86 6.87
CA GLU A 194 11.66 -17.24 5.50
C GLU A 194 10.67 -18.40 5.54
N LYS A 195 9.43 -18.15 5.11
CA LYS A 195 8.52 -19.24 4.80
C LYS A 195 8.98 -19.80 3.47
N GLU A 196 9.67 -20.93 3.50
CA GLU A 196 9.81 -21.79 2.33
C GLU A 196 8.40 -22.05 1.77
N SER A 197 8.26 -21.83 0.46
CA SER A 197 7.01 -21.94 -0.28
C SER A 197 6.73 -23.38 -0.68
#